data_AF-A0A399ZY63-F1
#
_entry.id   AF-A0A399ZY63-F1
#
_cell.length_a   1.000
_cell.length_b   1.000
_cell.length_c   1.000
_cell.angle_alpha   90.00
_cell.angle_beta   90.00
_cell.angle_gamma   90.00
#
_symmetry.space_group_name_H-M   'P 1'
#
loop_
_entity.id
_entity.type
_entity.pdbx_description
1 polymer ?
#
loop_
_entity_poly.entity_id
_entity_poly.type
_entity_poly.pdbx_seq_one_letter_code
_entity_poly.pdbx_strand_id
1 'polypeptide(L)' 'MQIWDLLEQGKEAEARRLFNQILPLINFERMHGVAVYKEVLYRRGIFKTRVARAPGKTLDDYDRAEIDAIMAGVEPIFRL' A
#
# COMPACT_ATOMS: atom_id res chain seq x y z
N MET A 1 13.95 -7.85 -5.00
CA MET A 1 12.79 -7.31 -4.23
C MET A 1 12.86 -8.01 -2.89
N GLN A 2 12.98 -7.32 -1.75
CA GLN A 2 13.48 -7.93 -0.50
C GLN A 2 12.83 -9.27 -0.10
N ILE A 3 11.52 -9.42 -0.28
CA ILE A 3 10.81 -10.69 -0.02
C ILE A 3 11.36 -11.81 -0.90
N TRP A 4 11.51 -11.56 -2.20
CA TRP A 4 12.11 -12.49 -3.15
C TRP A 4 13.55 -12.84 -2.79
N ASP A 5 14.35 -11.83 -2.47
CA ASP A 5 15.77 -12.01 -2.16
C ASP A 5 15.96 -12.88 -0.90
N LEU A 6 15.04 -12.77 0.08
CA LEU A 6 15.02 -13.65 1.27
C LEU A 6 14.59 -15.08 0.93
N LEU A 7 13.65 -15.27 0.00
CA LEU A 7 13.25 -16.60 -0.47
C LEU A 7 14.40 -17.30 -1.21
N GLU A 8 15.14 -16.59 -2.07
CA GLU A 8 16.32 -17.14 -2.75
C GLU A 8 17.44 -17.54 -1.77
N GLN A 9 17.53 -16.87 -0.63
CA GLN A 9 18.46 -17.20 0.45
C GLN A 9 17.95 -18.32 1.38
N GLY A 10 16.78 -18.91 1.13
CA GLY A 10 16.16 -19.92 2.00
C GLY A 10 15.61 -19.36 3.33
N LYS A 11 15.50 -18.03 3.46
CA LYS A 11 15.02 -17.34 4.68
C LYS A 11 13.51 -17.13 4.64
N GLU A 12 12.75 -18.21 4.45
CA GLU A 12 11.31 -18.15 4.26
C GLU A 12 10.56 -17.49 5.42
N ALA A 13 10.95 -17.79 6.67
CA ALA A 13 10.31 -17.19 7.83
C ALA A 13 10.45 -15.66 7.86
N GLU A 14 11.59 -15.12 7.41
CA GLU A 14 11.80 -13.67 7.33
C GLU A 14 11.00 -13.06 6.18
N ALA A 15 10.98 -13.71 5.02
CA ALA A 15 10.17 -13.31 3.88
C ALA A 15 8.68 -13.26 4.24
N ARG A 16 8.20 -14.26 4.99
CA ARG A 16 6.83 -14.35 5.49
C ARG A 16 6.48 -13.22 6.45
N ARG A 17 7.38 -12.89 7.39
CA ARG A 17 7.18 -11.75 8.30
C ARG A 17 7.05 -10.44 7.54
N LEU A 18 7.92 -10.21 6.56
CA LEU A 18 7.87 -8.99 5.73
C LEU A 18 6.60 -8.93 4.88
N PHE A 19 6.22 -10.04 4.25
CA PHE A 19 4.97 -10.12 3.49
C PHE A 19 3.74 -9.82 4.35
N ASN A 20 3.68 -10.38 5.57
CA ASN A 20 2.55 -10.17 6.48
C ASN A 20 2.41 -8.70 6.91
N GLN A 21 3.50 -7.93 6.97
CA GLN A 21 3.43 -6.49 7.25
C GLN A 21 2.81 -5.70 6.08
N ILE A 22 3.02 -6.13 4.84
CA ILE A 22 2.46 -5.47 3.63
C ILE A 22 1.02 -5.93 3.35
N LEU A 23 0.61 -7.09 3.88
CA LEU A 23 -0.68 -7.70 3.59
C LEU A 23 -1.91 -6.79 3.82
N PRO A 24 -1.97 -5.94 4.87
CA PRO A 24 -3.05 -4.97 5.03
C PRO A 24 -3.18 -4.02 3.83
N LEU A 25 -2.06 -3.53 3.30
CA LEU A 25 -2.04 -2.64 2.14
C LEU A 25 -2.55 -3.36 0.87
N ILE A 26 -2.14 -4.61 0.65
CA ILE A 26 -2.62 -5.43 -0.48
C ILE A 26 -4.13 -5.65 -0.39
N ASN A 27 -4.65 -5.93 0.81
CA ASN A 27 -6.08 -6.11 1.02
C ASN A 27 -6.85 -4.81 0.76
N PHE A 28 -6.35 -3.69 1.26
CA PHE A 28 -6.95 -2.37 1.07
C PHE A 28 -6.98 -1.95 -0.41
N GLU A 29 -5.86 -2.15 -1.11
CA GLU A 29 -5.74 -1.97 -2.56
C GLU A 29 -6.78 -2.81 -3.31
N ARG A 30 -6.96 -4.08 -2.95
CA ARG A 30 -7.91 -4.98 -3.60
C ARG A 30 -9.38 -4.53 -3.44
N MET A 31 -9.73 -3.86 -2.35
CA MET A 31 -11.10 -3.37 -2.10
C MET A 31 -11.44 -2.08 -2.86
N HIS A 32 -10.49 -1.14 -2.88
CA HIS A 32 -10.73 0.22 -3.38
C HIS A 32 -10.07 0.50 -4.75
N GLY A 33 -9.15 -0.36 -5.19
CA GLY A 33 -8.51 -0.33 -6.50
C GLY A 33 -7.77 0.98 -6.75
N VAL A 34 -8.02 1.56 -7.93
CA VAL A 34 -7.29 2.75 -8.42
C VAL A 34 -7.35 3.95 -7.48
N ALA A 35 -8.40 4.06 -6.66
CA ALA A 35 -8.55 5.14 -5.69
C ALA A 35 -7.37 5.20 -4.71
N VAL A 36 -6.86 4.05 -4.24
CA VAL A 36 -5.75 3.97 -3.29
C VAL A 36 -4.44 4.41 -3.93
N TYR A 37 -4.13 3.92 -5.13
CA TYR A 37 -2.90 4.32 -5.82
C TYR A 37 -2.86 5.83 -6.05
N LYS A 38 -3.98 6.40 -6.50
CA LYS A 38 -4.08 7.84 -6.73
C LYS A 38 -3.96 8.64 -5.44
N GLU A 39 -4.53 8.15 -4.34
CA GLU A 39 -4.36 8.74 -3.01
C GLU A 39 -2.89 8.78 -2.59
N VAL A 40 -2.18 7.64 -2.68
CA VAL A 40 -0.75 7.56 -2.32
C VAL A 40 0.11 8.47 -3.20
N LEU A 41 -0.12 8.49 -4.52
CA LEU A 41 0.60 9.36 -5.45
C LEU A 41 0.30 10.85 -5.22
N TYR A 42 -0.93 11.17 -4.85
CA TYR A 42 -1.33 12.53 -4.48
C TYR A 42 -0.64 12.99 -3.20
N ARG A 43 -0.65 12.17 -2.14
CA ARG A 43 0.01 12.48 -0.86
C ARG A 43 1.52 12.63 -0.99
N ARG A 44 2.15 11.89 -1.91
CA ARG A 44 3.58 12.02 -2.25
C ARG A 44 3.90 13.21 -3.16
N GLY A 45 2.91 14.04 -3.51
CA GLY A 45 3.09 15.22 -4.36
C GLY A 45 3.34 14.91 -5.84
N ILE A 46 3.22 13.64 -6.27
CA ILE A 46 3.42 13.23 -7.67
C ILE A 46 2.20 13.62 -8.50
N PHE A 47 0.99 13.43 -7.96
CA PHE A 47 -0.26 13.85 -8.61
C PHE A 47 -0.82 15.12 -7.97
N LYS A 48 -1.38 16.00 -8.82
CA LYS A 48 -2.12 17.19 -8.36
C LYS A 48 -3.54 16.88 -7.88
N THR A 49 -4.07 15.70 -8.21
CA THR A 49 -5.43 15.29 -7.83
C THR A 49 -5.59 13.78 -7.73
N ARG A 50 -6.47 13.36 -6.83
CA ARG A 50 -6.92 11.98 -6.60
C ARG A 50 -8.17 11.59 -7.40
N VAL A 51 -8.78 12.53 -8.12
CA VAL A 51 -10.07 12.33 -8.83
C VAL A 51 -9.95 11.32 -9.98
N ALA A 52 -10.93 10.43 -10.12
CA ALA A 52 -11.09 9.52 -11.26
C ALA A 52 -12.39 9.84 -12.03
N ARG A 53 -12.44 9.49 -13.32
CA ARG A 53 -13.68 9.60 -14.11
C ARG A 53 -14.70 8.56 -13.63
N ALA A 54 -15.98 8.88 -13.69
CA ALA A 54 -17.06 7.93 -13.39
C ALA A 54 -16.96 6.69 -14.30
N PRO A 55 -17.26 5.47 -13.79
CA PRO A 55 -17.77 5.14 -12.45
C PRO A 55 -16.66 4.85 -11.40
N GLY A 56 -15.49 5.50 -11.49
CA GLY A 56 -14.38 5.28 -10.56
C GLY A 56 -14.74 5.58 -9.09
N LYS A 57 -14.26 4.73 -8.18
CA LYS A 57 -14.45 4.88 -6.74
C LYS A 57 -13.63 6.06 -6.20
N THR A 58 -14.12 6.66 -5.11
CA THR A 58 -13.39 7.60 -4.27
C THR A 58 -13.24 7.02 -2.88
N LEU A 59 -12.14 7.33 -2.20
CA LEU A 59 -12.01 7.05 -0.78
C LEU A 59 -12.83 8.07 0.01
N ASP A 60 -13.55 7.63 1.04
CA ASP A 60 -14.18 8.54 2.02
C ASP A 60 -13.19 8.91 3.15
N ASP A 61 -13.67 9.56 4.21
CA ASP A 61 -12.82 9.95 5.34
C ASP A 61 -12.33 8.76 6.19
N TYR A 62 -13.14 7.71 6.32
CA TYR A 62 -12.77 6.51 7.07
C TYR A 62 -11.75 5.68 6.30
N ASP A 63 -11.94 5.54 4.99
CA ASP A 63 -10.96 4.93 4.09
C ASP A 63 -9.60 5.66 4.18
N ARG A 64 -9.64 7.00 4.23
CA ARG A 64 -8.42 7.82 4.37
C ARG A 64 -7.71 7.61 5.70
N ALA A 65 -8.44 7.48 6.79
CA ALA A 65 -7.88 7.19 8.10
C ALA A 65 -7.31 5.76 8.18
N GLU A 66 -7.94 4.79 7.54
CA GLU A 66 -7.44 3.41 7.48
C GLU A 66 -6.13 3.33 6.69
N ILE A 67 -6.06 3.97 5.52
CA ILE A 67 -4.80 3.99 4.75
C ILE A 67 -3.70 4.75 5.49
N ASP A 68 -4.01 5.75 6.33
CA ASP A 68 -3.02 6.38 7.22
C ASP A 68 -2.40 5.35 8.18
N ALA A 69 -3.23 4.58 8.86
CA ALA A 69 -2.79 3.56 9.81
C ALA A 69 -1.98 2.44 9.12
N ILE A 70 -2.45 1.96 7.97
CA ILE A 70 -1.73 0.96 7.16
C ILE A 70 -0.37 1.48 6.72
N MET A 71 -0.31 2.71 6.19
CA MET A 71 0.94 3.31 5.71
C MET A 71 1.96 3.48 6.83
N ALA A 72 1.55 3.93 8.02
CA ALA A 72 2.42 4.00 9.18
C ALA A 72 3.04 2.64 9.56
N GLY A 73 2.32 1.55 9.35
CA GLY A 73 2.81 0.18 9.59
C GLY A 73 3.82 -0.32 8.55
N VAL A 74 3.72 0.14 7.29
CA VAL A 74 4.60 -0.31 6.19
C VAL A 74 5.76 0.63 5.90
N GLU A 75 5.69 1.90 6.30
CA GLU A 75 6.78 2.87 6.10
C GLU A 75 8.14 2.41 6.63
N PRO A 76 8.26 1.78 7.82
CA PRO A 76 9.54 1.32 8.35
C PRO A 76 10.27 0.28 7.49
N ILE A 77 9.56 -0.40 6.57
CA ILE A 77 10.15 -1.42 5.69
C ILE A 77 10.40 -0.92 4.27
N PHE A 78 10.10 0.35 3.97
CA PHE A 78 10.48 0.94 2.69
C PHE A 78 12.01 1.11 2.63
N ARG A 79 12.58 0.68 1.51
CA ARG A 79 14.00 0.91 1.17
C ARG A 79 14.07 1.91 0.02
N LEU A 80 15.02 2.83 0.11
CA LEU A 80 15.40 3.74 -0.97
C LEU A 80 16.34 3.05 -1.95
#